data_AF-A0AA96E8D1-F1
#
_entry.id   AF-A0AA96E8D1-F1
#
_cell.length_a   1.000
_cell.length_b   1.000
_cell.length_c   1.000
_cell.angle_alpha   90.00
_cell.angle_beta   90.00
_cell.angle_gamma   90.00
#
_symmetry.space_group_name_H-M   'P 1'
#
loop_
_entity.id
_entity.type
_entity.pdbx_description
1 polymer ?
#
loop_
_entity_poly.entity_id
_entity_poly.type
_entity_poly.pdbx_seq_one_letter_code
_entity_poly.pdbx_strand_id
1 'polypeptide(L)'
;MPAFHQAPSLNELVLRIIPNLNQADTLVLNTLESLIESASDPLEVLRRKEQKQQFALEIYRLRLGLEGVLERYRDDVNALIDNENHRSPPLSFKPGEEAVIRDAIAIYDHVRAFQRGERAAPIPR
;
A
#
# COMPACT_ATOMS: atom_id res chain seq x y z
N MET A 1 8.68 -15.25 -2.69
CA MET A 1 8.31 -14.26 -1.66
C MET A 1 9.60 -13.76 -1.04
N PRO A 2 10.04 -12.50 -1.23
CA PRO A 2 11.17 -12.03 -0.45
C PRO A 2 10.64 -11.81 0.98
N ALA A 3 11.03 -12.68 1.90
CA ALA A 3 10.86 -12.43 3.32
C ALA A 3 11.79 -11.27 3.69
N PHE A 4 11.22 -10.17 4.18
CA PHE A 4 12.00 -9.15 4.85
C PHE A 4 12.57 -9.79 6.12
N HIS A 5 13.89 -10.01 6.14
CA HIS A 5 14.56 -10.56 7.32
C HIS A 5 14.73 -9.50 8.43
N GLN A 6 14.36 -8.25 8.16
CA GLN A 6 14.46 -7.11 9.08
C GLN A 6 13.28 -6.15 8.88
N ALA A 7 12.80 -5.56 9.97
CA ALA A 7 11.78 -4.52 9.96
C ALA A 7 12.25 -3.31 9.11
N PRO A 8 11.40 -2.75 8.23
CA PRO A 8 11.77 -1.55 7.49
C PRO A 8 12.11 -0.39 8.42
N SER A 9 13.02 0.46 7.99
CA SER A 9 13.34 1.71 8.69
C SER A 9 12.25 2.76 8.51
N LEU A 10 12.23 3.79 9.38
CA LEU A 10 11.32 4.93 9.20
C LEU A 10 11.53 5.63 7.85
N ASN A 11 12.79 5.72 7.38
CA ASN A 11 13.11 6.31 6.07
C ASN A 11 12.46 5.51 4.94
N GLU A 12 12.55 4.17 4.99
CA GLU A 12 11.87 3.34 4.00
C GLU A 12 10.35 3.49 4.06
N LEU A 13 9.78 3.64 5.26
CA LEU A 13 8.35 3.85 5.42
C LEU A 13 7.89 5.15 4.76
N VAL A 14 8.54 6.27 5.09
CA VAL A 14 8.16 7.62 4.65
C VAL A 14 8.51 7.87 3.18
N LEU A 15 9.72 7.48 2.75
CA LEU A 15 10.22 7.81 1.41
C LEU A 15 9.86 6.79 0.34
N ARG A 16 9.48 5.57 0.73
CA ARG A 16 9.18 4.50 -0.23
C ARG A 16 7.81 3.89 -0.04
N ILE A 17 7.50 3.33 1.13
CA ILE A 17 6.29 2.51 1.32
C ILE A 17 5.02 3.35 1.19
N ILE A 18 4.92 4.48 1.90
CA ILE A 18 3.75 5.36 1.82
C ILE A 18 3.55 5.93 0.41
N PRO A 19 4.59 6.51 -0.25
CA PRO A 19 4.46 6.97 -1.64
C PRO A 19 4.02 5.86 -2.61
N ASN A 20 4.59 4.66 -2.48
CA ASN A 20 4.23 3.51 -3.31
C ASN A 20 2.78 3.07 -3.09
N LEU A 21 2.30 3.05 -1.83
CA LEU A 21 0.91 2.76 -1.52
C LEU A 21 -0.03 3.78 -2.16
N ASN A 22 0.30 5.07 -2.10
CA ASN A 22 -0.49 6.13 -2.73
C ASN A 22 -0.52 6.01 -4.26
N GLN A 23 0.60 5.62 -4.87
CA GLN A 23 0.66 5.36 -6.30
C GLN A 23 -0.22 4.17 -6.68
N ALA A 24 -0.13 3.06 -5.92
CA ALA A 24 -0.95 1.87 -6.14
C ALA A 24 -2.44 2.18 -5.98
N ASP A 25 -2.82 2.93 -4.94
CA ASP A 25 -4.20 3.39 -4.69
C ASP A 25 -4.75 4.14 -5.91
N THR A 26 -4.02 5.18 -6.35
CA THR A 26 -4.39 6.00 -7.51
C THR A 26 -4.56 5.15 -8.78
N LEU A 27 -3.62 4.26 -9.06
CA LEU A 27 -3.66 3.43 -10.27
C LEU A 27 -4.85 2.47 -10.26
N VAL A 28 -5.10 1.79 -9.15
CA VAL A 28 -6.18 0.80 -9.04
C VAL A 28 -7.53 1.50 -9.10
N LEU A 29 -7.72 2.60 -8.36
CA LEU A 29 -8.99 3.33 -8.36
C LEU A 29 -9.30 3.93 -9.74
N ASN A 30 -8.32 4.53 -10.42
CA ASN A 30 -8.51 5.06 -11.77
C ASN A 30 -8.84 3.93 -12.76
N THR A 31 -8.17 2.79 -12.65
CA THR A 31 -8.44 1.63 -13.52
C THR A 31 -9.85 1.11 -13.31
N LEU A 32 -10.29 0.95 -12.06
CA LEU A 32 -11.66 0.51 -11.75
C LEU A 32 -12.69 1.52 -12.24
N GLU A 33 -12.41 2.82 -12.13
CA GLU A 33 -13.29 3.86 -12.68
C GLU A 33 -13.43 3.74 -14.20
N SER A 34 -12.32 3.63 -14.93
CA SER A 34 -12.36 3.45 -16.39
C SER A 34 -13.08 2.16 -16.80
N LEU A 35 -12.94 1.08 -16.03
CA LEU A 35 -13.68 -0.16 -16.27
C LEU A 35 -15.18 0.02 -16.03
N ILE A 36 -15.58 0.76 -15.00
CA ILE A 36 -16.99 1.10 -14.73
C ILE A 36 -17.57 1.94 -15.88
N GLU A 37 -16.85 2.96 -16.33
CA GLU A 37 -17.28 3.87 -17.39
C GLU A 37 -17.43 3.17 -18.75
N SER A 38 -16.58 2.18 -19.03
CA SER A 38 -16.60 1.41 -20.28
C SER A 38 -17.56 0.22 -20.29
N ALA A 39 -18.05 -0.22 -19.12
CA ALA A 39 -18.88 -1.41 -19.01
C ALA A 39 -20.30 -1.14 -19.52
N SER A 40 -20.77 -2.00 -20.43
CA SER A 40 -22.15 -1.95 -20.95
C SER A 40 -23.12 -2.86 -20.19
N ASP A 41 -22.59 -3.86 -19.47
CA ASP A 41 -23.37 -4.78 -18.65
C ASP A 41 -23.61 -4.18 -17.25
N PRO A 42 -24.87 -3.96 -16.83
CA PRO A 42 -25.19 -3.47 -15.49
C PRO A 42 -24.63 -4.35 -14.36
N LEU A 43 -24.53 -5.67 -14.56
CA LEU A 43 -23.99 -6.56 -13.54
C LEU A 43 -22.48 -6.39 -13.38
N GLU A 44 -21.76 -6.20 -14.49
CA GLU A 44 -20.33 -5.85 -14.45
C GLU A 44 -20.12 -4.51 -13.74
N VAL A 45 -20.90 -3.48 -14.06
CA VAL A 45 -20.84 -2.17 -13.38
C VAL A 45 -20.98 -2.32 -11.87
N LEU A 46 -21.99 -3.08 -11.40
CA LEU A 46 -22.19 -3.32 -9.97
C LEU A 46 -20.98 -4.02 -9.33
N ARG A 47 -20.47 -5.06 -9.98
CA ARG A 47 -19.29 -5.81 -9.48
C ARG A 47 -18.05 -4.91 -9.39
N ARG A 48 -17.79 -4.06 -10.39
CA ARG A 48 -16.63 -3.15 -10.39
C ARG A 48 -16.78 -2.07 -9.32
N LYS A 49 -17.99 -1.56 -9.09
CA LYS A 49 -18.27 -0.63 -7.98
C LYS A 49 -18.01 -1.26 -6.62
N GLU A 50 -18.43 -2.50 -6.42
CA GLU A 50 -18.14 -3.24 -5.19
C GLU A 50 -16.63 -3.42 -4.99
N GLN A 51 -15.91 -3.83 -6.04
CA GLN A 51 -14.44 -3.94 -5.99
C GLN A 51 -13.77 -2.61 -5.62
N LYS A 52 -14.22 -1.50 -6.21
CA LYS A 52 -13.71 -0.15 -5.90
C LYS A 52 -13.92 0.21 -4.44
N GLN A 53 -15.11 -0.06 -3.90
CA GLN A 53 -15.43 0.20 -2.50
C GLN A 53 -14.60 -0.65 -1.53
N GLN A 54 -14.47 -1.95 -1.81
CA GLN A 54 -13.67 -2.86 -0.99
C GLN A 54 -12.20 -2.42 -0.94
N PHE A 55 -11.63 -2.10 -2.10
CA PHE A 55 -10.25 -1.63 -2.19
C PHE A 55 -10.05 -0.29 -1.46
N ALA A 56 -10.96 0.67 -1.63
CA ALA A 56 -10.88 1.95 -0.93
C ALA A 56 -10.92 1.80 0.60
N LEU A 57 -11.74 0.88 1.12
CA LEU A 57 -11.80 0.57 2.55
C LEU A 57 -10.52 -0.08 3.06
N GLU A 58 -9.92 -0.98 2.28
CA GLU A 58 -8.63 -1.59 2.61
C GLU A 58 -7.51 -0.54 2.69
N ILE A 59 -7.41 0.34 1.69
CA ILE A 59 -6.45 1.45 1.70
C ILE A 59 -6.67 2.36 2.90
N TYR A 60 -7.92 2.71 3.22
CA TYR A 60 -8.24 3.53 4.38
C TYR A 60 -7.77 2.87 5.68
N ARG A 61 -8.04 1.57 5.87
CA ARG A 61 -7.57 0.82 7.04
C ARG A 61 -6.05 0.83 7.16
N LEU A 62 -5.34 0.64 6.03
CA LEU A 62 -3.88 0.68 6.02
C LEU A 62 -3.36 2.07 6.39
N ARG A 63 -3.96 3.14 5.85
CA ARG A 63 -3.60 4.53 6.18
C ARG A 63 -3.73 4.82 7.67
N LEU A 64 -4.84 4.41 8.31
CA LEU A 64 -5.01 4.56 9.77
C LEU A 64 -3.92 3.82 10.55
N GLY A 65 -3.57 2.60 10.12
CA GLY A 65 -2.50 1.84 10.74
C GLY A 65 -1.13 2.53 10.60
N LEU A 66 -0.84 3.07 9.41
CA LEU A 66 0.39 3.81 9.14
C LEU A 66 0.47 5.13 9.90
N GLU A 67 -0.65 5.84 10.04
CA GLU A 67 -0.75 7.06 10.86
C GLU A 67 -0.38 6.77 12.31
N GLY A 68 -0.94 5.72 12.91
CA GLY A 68 -0.58 5.33 14.28
C GLY A 68 0.90 4.95 14.46
N VAL A 69 1.54 4.40 13.42
CA VAL A 69 3.00 4.19 13.41
C VAL A 69 3.71 5.55 13.38
N LEU A 70 3.37 6.43 12.44
CA LEU A 70 4.03 7.74 12.29
C LEU A 70 3.86 8.64 13.51
N GLU A 71 2.70 8.62 14.18
CA GLU A 71 2.46 9.40 15.39
C GLU A 71 3.45 9.06 16.51
N ARG A 72 3.85 7.79 16.63
CA ARG A 72 4.84 7.36 17.62
C ARG A 72 6.26 7.80 17.28
N TYR A 73 6.55 7.93 15.99
CA TYR A 73 7.86 8.34 15.48
C TYR A 73 7.86 9.81 15.08
N ARG A 74 6.90 10.62 15.56
CA ARG A 74 6.71 11.99 15.09
C ARG A 74 7.97 12.85 15.18
N ASP A 75 8.71 12.74 16.27
CA ASP A 75 9.95 13.51 16.46
C ASP A 75 11.04 13.08 15.47
N ASP A 76 11.16 11.76 15.24
CA ASP A 76 12.08 11.20 14.23
C ASP A 76 11.65 11.55 12.80
N VAL A 77 10.35 11.61 12.52
CA VAL A 77 9.79 12.05 11.23
C VAL A 77 10.12 13.52 10.97
N ASN A 78 9.96 14.39 11.97
CA ASN A 78 10.32 15.79 11.85
C ASN A 78 11.83 15.95 11.60
N ALA A 79 12.66 15.20 12.33
CA ALA A 79 14.11 15.19 12.13
C ALA A 79 14.52 14.69 10.74
N LEU A 80 13.79 13.73 10.17
CA LEU A 80 13.99 13.25 8.81
C LEU A 80 13.61 14.29 7.75
N ILE A 81 12.53 15.04 7.97
CA ILE A 81 12.11 16.14 7.06
C ILE A 81 13.14 17.27 7.08
N ASP A 82 13.68 17.59 8.26
CA ASP A 82 14.66 18.66 8.44
C ASP A 82 16.07 18.27 7.95
N ASN A 83 16.38 16.96 7.91
CA ASN A 83 17.67 16.45 7.46
C ASN A 83 17.53 15.10 6.75
N GLU A 84 17.64 15.11 5.42
CA GLU A 84 17.52 13.93 4.56
C GLU A 84 18.56 12.82 4.87
N ASN A 85 19.70 13.17 5.50
CA ASN A 85 20.73 12.23 5.94
C ASN A 85 20.52 11.68 7.36
N HIS A 86 19.39 11.98 8.01
CA HIS A 86 19.08 11.47 9.34
C HIS A 86 18.98 9.94 9.31
N ARG A 87 19.85 9.27 10.07
CA ARG A 87 19.79 7.82 10.26
C ARG A 87 18.69 7.51 11.26
N SER A 88 17.50 7.26 10.75
CA SER A 88 16.37 6.86 11.58
C SER A 88 16.59 5.46 12.18
N PRO A 89 16.12 5.20 13.41
CA PRO A 89 16.18 3.89 14.02
C PRO A 89 15.32 2.87 13.23
N PRO A 90 15.62 1.56 13.36
CA PRO A 90 14.70 0.53 12.91
C PRO A 90 13.33 0.69 13.57
N LEU A 91 12.24 0.46 12.83
CA LEU A 91 10.91 0.49 13.42
C LEU A 91 10.75 -0.66 14.40
N SER A 92 10.17 -0.36 15.55
CA SER A 92 9.67 -1.32 16.51
C SER A 92 8.16 -1.39 16.36
N PHE A 93 7.62 -2.58 16.12
CA PHE A 93 6.20 -2.75 15.84
C PHE A 93 5.43 -3.10 17.11
N LYS A 94 4.28 -2.44 17.30
CA LYS A 94 3.22 -2.94 18.18
C LYS A 94 2.49 -4.10 17.49
N PRO A 95 1.75 -4.92 18.26
CA PRO A 95 0.90 -5.95 17.68
C PRO A 95 0.01 -5.40 16.56
N GLY A 96 0.12 -5.99 15.36
CA GLY A 96 -0.67 -5.62 14.19
C GLY A 96 -0.04 -4.58 13.25
N GLU A 97 0.91 -3.74 13.71
CA GLU A 97 1.55 -2.73 12.84
C GLU A 97 2.44 -3.37 11.76
N GLU A 98 3.13 -4.46 12.10
CA GLU A 98 3.91 -5.22 11.14
C GLU A 98 3.05 -5.74 9.98
N ALA A 99 1.82 -6.16 10.28
CA ALA A 99 0.88 -6.61 9.27
C ALA A 99 0.47 -5.48 8.34
N VAL A 100 0.17 -4.29 8.89
CA VAL A 100 -0.18 -3.10 8.10
C VAL A 100 0.91 -2.77 7.09
N ILE A 101 2.18 -2.77 7.52
CA ILE A 101 3.30 -2.41 6.63
C ILE A 101 3.51 -3.48 5.56
N ARG A 102 3.47 -4.75 5.95
CA ARG A 102 3.59 -5.86 5.00
C ARG A 102 2.48 -5.82 3.95
N ASP A 103 1.25 -5.57 4.37
CA ASP A 103 0.09 -5.54 3.49
C ASP A 103 0.16 -4.31 2.54
N ALA A 104 0.62 -3.15 3.03
CA ALA A 104 0.88 -1.98 2.19
C ALA A 104 1.94 -2.24 1.10
N ILE A 105 3.04 -2.93 1.44
CA ILE A 105 4.06 -3.33 0.47
C ILE A 105 3.47 -4.30 -0.55
N ALA A 106 2.72 -5.30 -0.09
CA ALA A 106 2.13 -6.32 -0.94
C ALA A 106 1.18 -5.73 -2.00
N ILE A 107 0.37 -4.72 -1.64
CA ILE A 107 -0.49 -4.01 -2.59
C ILE A 107 0.33 -3.39 -3.72
N TYR A 108 1.39 -2.65 -3.39
CA TYR A 108 2.25 -2.04 -4.41
C TYR A 108 2.95 -3.08 -5.27
N ASP A 109 3.50 -4.13 -4.67
CA ASP A 109 4.19 -5.20 -5.41
C ASP A 109 3.23 -5.93 -6.35
N HIS A 110 1.97 -6.15 -5.96
CA HIS A 110 0.96 -6.71 -6.84
C HIS A 110 0.64 -5.78 -8.03
N VAL A 111 0.46 -4.48 -7.78
CA VAL A 111 0.21 -3.50 -8.86
C VAL A 111 1.41 -3.43 -9.81
N ARG A 112 2.63 -3.40 -9.27
CA ARG A 112 3.88 -3.36 -10.04
C ARG A 112 4.07 -4.64 -10.87
N ALA A 113 3.84 -5.81 -10.30
CA ALA A 113 3.91 -7.09 -11.01
C ALA A 113 2.89 -7.13 -12.16
N PHE A 114 1.67 -6.65 -11.91
CA PHE A 114 0.64 -6.52 -12.95
C PHE A 114 1.10 -5.61 -14.09
N GLN A 115 1.66 -4.44 -13.79
CA GLN A 115 2.15 -3.50 -14.81
C GLN A 115 3.30 -4.05 -15.64
N ARG A 116 4.15 -4.89 -15.05
CA ARG A 116 5.33 -5.48 -15.73
C ARG A 116 5.01 -6.74 -16.53
N GLY A 117 3.76 -7.21 -16.48
CA GLY A 117 3.39 -8.51 -17.06
C GLY A 117 3.98 -9.70 -16.32
N GLU A 118 4.55 -9.48 -15.12
CA GLU A 118 5.11 -10.49 -14.22
C GLU A 118 3.96 -11.20 -13.47
N ARG A 119 3.00 -11.78 -14.20
CA ARG A 119 1.96 -12.59 -13.56
C ARG A 119 2.53 -13.95 -13.17
N ALA A 120 2.44 -14.33 -11.89
CA ALA A 120 2.31 -15.74 -11.57
C ALA A 120 1.00 -16.24 -12.20
N ALA A 121 1.06 -17.33 -12.97
CA ALA A 121 -0.15 -17.95 -13.50
C ALA A 121 -1.14 -18.21 -12.34
N PRO A 122 -2.45 -17.96 -12.52
CA PRO A 122 -3.42 -18.37 -11.52
C PRO A 122 -3.26 -19.87 -11.31
N ILE A 123 -3.06 -20.30 -10.05
CA ILE A 123 -3.07 -21.72 -9.71
C ILE A 123 -4.46 -22.24 -10.10
N PRO A 124 -4.56 -23.24 -11.00
CA PRO A 124 -5.84 -23.85 -11.32
C PRO A 124 -6.47 -24.38 -10.03
N ARG A 125 -7.70 -23.95 -9.73
CA ARG A 125 -8.57 -24.64 -8.77
C ARG A 125 -9.33 -25.73 -9.48
#